data_AF-A0A962BKU1-F1
#
_entry.id   AF-A0A962BKU1-F1
#
_cell.length_a   1.000
_cell.length_b   1.000
_cell.length_c   1.000
_cell.angle_alpha   90.00
_cell.angle_beta   90.00
_cell.angle_gamma   90.00
#
_symmetry.space_group_name_H-M   'P 1'
#
loop_
_entity.id
_entity.type
_entity.pdbx_description
1 polymer ?
#
loop_
_entity_poly.entity_id
_entity_poly.type
_entity_poly.pdbx_seq_one_letter_code
_entity_poly.pdbx_strand_id
1 'polypeptide(L)'
;MYTILGYEAARKYLQVEAGASKPEPLSDPAVKRGATLLRAMFGDKKIARNSSVSDSRQLGKLAAMLANPETLTLIEQGKSVDEIELAVQPIDEKLRLGIEQVRETLRDLISRMAEVDVHRDLASSVLTPAEKAASLGQTLLKKLQEAAKGSSE
;
A
#
# COMPACT_ATOMS: atom_id res chain seq x y z
N MET A 1 20.40 10.58 -0.92
CA MET A 1 21.01 9.47 -1.68
C MET A 1 21.89 8.58 -0.80
N TYR A 2 22.69 9.15 0.11
CA TYR A 2 23.52 8.38 1.06
C TYR A 2 22.76 7.38 1.95
N THR A 3 21.47 7.60 2.20
CA THR A 3 20.65 6.70 3.02
C THR A 3 20.17 5.45 2.28
N ILE A 4 19.72 5.55 1.02
CA ILE A 4 19.13 4.39 0.32
C ILE A 4 20.18 3.33 -0.03
N LEU A 5 21.38 3.76 -0.45
CA LEU A 5 22.50 2.87 -0.73
C LEU A 5 23.13 2.30 0.55
N GLY A 6 22.73 2.80 1.72
CA GLY A 6 23.04 2.20 3.01
C GLY A 6 22.34 0.85 3.23
N TYR A 7 21.21 0.61 2.57
CA TYR A 7 20.49 -0.66 2.65
C TYR A 7 21.07 -1.69 1.68
N GLU A 8 21.34 -2.90 2.20
CA GLU A 8 21.90 -4.01 1.42
C GLU A 8 20.99 -4.40 0.25
N ALA A 9 19.67 -4.40 0.45
CA ALA A 9 18.70 -4.73 -0.58
C ALA A 9 18.79 -3.79 -1.79
N ALA A 10 18.95 -2.48 -1.56
CA ALA A 10 19.13 -1.51 -2.64
C ALA A 10 20.46 -1.70 -3.38
N ARG A 11 21.55 -2.02 -2.66
CA ARG A 11 22.85 -2.34 -3.28
C ARG A 11 22.79 -3.61 -4.13
N LYS A 12 22.15 -4.66 -3.62
CA LYS A 12 21.93 -5.92 -4.36
C LYS A 12 21.08 -5.70 -5.62
N TYR A 13 20.01 -4.91 -5.51
CA TYR A 13 19.17 -4.54 -6.64
C TYR A 13 19.98 -3.84 -7.76
N LEU A 14 20.83 -2.89 -7.39
CA LEU A 14 21.71 -2.17 -8.30
C LEU A 14 23.01 -2.91 -8.64
N GLN A 15 23.26 -4.09 -8.07
CA GLN A 15 24.50 -4.85 -8.23
C GLN A 15 25.77 -4.03 -7.92
N VAL A 16 25.69 -3.20 -6.87
CA VAL A 16 26.81 -2.36 -6.42
C VAL A 16 27.47 -2.99 -5.20
N GLU A 17 28.77 -3.23 -5.27
CA GLU A 17 29.57 -3.67 -4.12
C GLU A 17 29.78 -2.52 -3.13
N ALA A 18 29.76 -2.83 -1.84
CA ALA A 18 30.02 -1.84 -0.80
C ALA A 18 31.48 -1.36 -0.88
N GLY A 19 31.69 -0.05 -0.97
CA GLY A 19 33.04 0.54 -1.03
C GLY A 19 33.71 0.52 -2.41
N ALA A 20 32.98 0.14 -3.47
CA ALA A 20 33.51 0.18 -4.83
C ALA A 20 33.83 1.64 -5.25
N SER A 21 35.12 1.92 -5.53
CA SER A 21 35.61 3.23 -5.99
C SER A 21 35.78 3.31 -7.50
N LYS A 22 35.20 2.38 -8.26
CA LYS A 22 35.30 2.38 -9.73
C LYS A 22 34.51 3.55 -10.34
N PRO A 23 35.03 4.25 -11.37
CA PRO A 23 34.38 5.41 -11.99
C PRO A 23 32.97 5.12 -12.54
N GLU A 24 32.73 3.89 -13.00
CA GLU A 24 31.43 3.43 -13.51
C GLU A 24 31.00 2.17 -12.75
N PRO A 25 30.31 2.33 -11.61
CA PRO A 25 30.01 1.20 -10.76
C PRO A 25 28.84 0.33 -11.26
N LEU A 26 28.00 0.86 -12.14
CA LEU A 26 26.77 0.22 -12.63
C LEU A 26 26.97 -0.38 -14.03
N SER A 27 26.43 -1.58 -14.24
CA SER A 27 26.23 -2.17 -15.57
C SER A 27 25.01 -1.56 -16.27
N ASP A 28 24.88 -1.70 -17.59
CA ASP A 28 23.72 -1.17 -18.33
C ASP A 28 22.35 -1.61 -17.77
N PRO A 29 22.14 -2.88 -17.36
CA PRO A 29 20.90 -3.28 -16.68
C PRO A 29 20.73 -2.58 -15.32
N ALA A 30 21.82 -2.35 -14.59
CA ALA A 30 21.80 -1.67 -13.31
C ALA A 30 21.52 -0.16 -13.44
N VAL A 31 21.84 0.46 -14.58
CA VAL A 31 21.45 1.85 -14.89
C VAL A 31 19.93 1.97 -15.00
N LYS A 32 19.27 1.04 -15.70
CA LYS A 32 17.79 1.01 -15.79
C LYS A 32 17.14 0.85 -14.41
N ARG A 33 17.69 -0.05 -13.60
CA ARG A 33 17.27 -0.23 -12.19
C ARG A 33 17.51 1.02 -11.35
N GLY A 34 18.64 1.70 -11.55
CA GLY A 34 18.94 2.98 -10.92
C GLY A 34 17.93 4.05 -11.29
N ALA A 35 17.52 4.12 -12.56
CA ALA A 35 16.46 5.02 -12.99
C ALA A 35 15.12 4.69 -12.30
N THR A 36 14.73 3.42 -12.20
CA THR A 36 13.52 3.01 -11.46
C THR A 36 13.60 3.42 -9.99
N LEU A 37 14.74 3.21 -9.33
CA LEU A 37 14.94 3.61 -7.93
C LEU A 37 14.83 5.13 -7.75
N LEU A 38 15.48 5.92 -8.61
CA LEU A 38 15.41 7.38 -8.55
C LEU A 38 13.98 7.89 -8.78
N ARG A 39 13.26 7.29 -9.74
CA ARG A 39 11.84 7.61 -9.95
C ARG A 39 10.98 7.25 -8.76
N ALA A 40 11.25 6.12 -8.10
CA ALA A 40 10.55 5.73 -6.88
C ALA A 40 10.84 6.68 -5.71
N MET A 41 12.05 7.24 -5.64
CA MET A 41 12.44 8.16 -4.55
C MET A 41 12.00 9.61 -4.75
N PHE A 42 11.96 10.07 -6.01
CA PHE A 42 11.80 11.50 -6.32
C PHE A 42 10.64 11.79 -7.27
N GLY A 43 10.01 10.76 -7.82
CA GLY A 43 9.04 10.90 -8.90
C GLY A 43 9.70 11.25 -10.23
N ASP A 44 8.86 11.47 -11.24
CA ASP A 44 9.23 11.94 -12.57
C ASP A 44 8.10 12.78 -13.15
N LYS A 45 8.26 14.10 -13.10
CA LYS A 45 7.26 15.06 -13.57
C LYS A 45 6.98 14.92 -15.07
N LYS A 46 7.94 14.45 -15.87
CA LYS A 46 7.77 14.32 -17.33
C LYS A 46 6.73 13.27 -17.70
N ILE A 47 6.58 12.24 -16.86
CA ILE A 47 5.62 11.15 -17.04
C ILE A 47 4.51 11.17 -15.98
N ALA A 48 4.30 12.32 -15.32
CA ALA A 48 3.30 12.51 -14.26
C ALA A 48 3.38 11.45 -13.14
N ARG A 49 4.59 10.98 -12.82
CA ARG A 49 4.82 9.98 -11.80
C ARG A 49 5.20 10.64 -10.48
N ASN A 50 4.44 10.35 -9.44
CA ASN A 50 4.77 10.77 -8.09
C ASN A 50 5.87 9.89 -7.49
N SER A 51 6.53 10.41 -6.46
CA SER A 51 7.42 9.61 -5.62
C SER A 51 6.63 8.49 -4.97
N SER A 52 7.23 7.29 -4.90
CA SER A 52 6.69 6.18 -4.13
C SER A 52 6.87 6.40 -2.63
N VAL A 53 7.81 7.26 -2.20
CA VAL A 53 8.02 7.62 -0.79
C VAL A 53 7.47 9.00 -0.49
N SER A 54 6.71 9.11 0.60
CA SER A 54 6.18 10.37 1.13
C SER A 54 7.13 11.01 2.15
N ASP A 55 7.91 10.20 2.87
CA ASP A 55 8.93 10.66 3.81
C ASP A 55 10.22 9.81 3.78
N SER A 56 11.26 10.30 4.45
CA SER A 56 12.56 9.61 4.49
C SER A 56 12.58 8.33 5.32
N ARG A 57 11.63 8.13 6.23
CA ARG A 57 11.51 6.93 7.07
C ARG A 57 11.06 5.73 6.23
N GLN A 58 10.30 5.98 5.16
CA GLN A 58 9.90 4.97 4.19
C GLN A 58 11.04 4.45 3.32
N LEU A 59 12.24 5.05 3.34
CA LEU A 59 13.37 4.59 2.51
C LEU A 59 13.82 3.16 2.85
N GLY A 60 13.76 2.76 4.13
CA GLY A 60 14.07 1.39 4.53
C GLY A 60 13.05 0.39 3.98
N LYS A 61 11.77 0.75 4.01
CA LYS A 61 10.67 -0.04 3.44
C LYS A 61 10.79 -0.16 1.93
N LEU A 62 11.03 0.97 1.24
CA LEU A 62 11.29 1.00 -0.19
C LEU A 62 12.46 0.08 -0.56
N ALA A 63 13.56 0.12 0.19
CA ALA A 63 14.71 -0.75 -0.07
C ALA A 63 14.36 -2.24 0.06
N ALA A 64 13.58 -2.62 1.07
CA ALA A 64 13.12 -4.00 1.23
C ALA A 64 12.22 -4.45 0.07
N MET A 65 11.36 -3.56 -0.44
CA MET A 65 10.48 -3.81 -1.58
C MET A 65 11.23 -4.02 -2.91
N LEU A 66 12.47 -3.55 -3.05
CA LEU A 66 13.28 -3.81 -4.25
C LEU A 66 13.76 -5.26 -4.32
N ALA A 67 13.77 -5.99 -3.20
CA ALA A 67 14.22 -7.38 -3.13
C ALA A 67 13.11 -8.39 -3.50
N ASN A 68 11.84 -7.96 -3.51
CA ASN A 68 10.72 -8.82 -3.86
C ASN A 68 10.17 -8.44 -5.26
N PRO A 69 10.09 -9.40 -6.22
CA PRO A 69 9.59 -9.16 -7.58
C PRO A 69 8.17 -8.58 -7.65
N GLU A 70 7.28 -8.98 -6.73
CA GLU A 70 5.89 -8.53 -6.68
C GLU A 70 5.82 -7.04 -6.31
N THR A 71 6.49 -6.66 -5.22
CA THR A 71 6.56 -5.26 -4.80
C THR A 71 7.33 -4.40 -5.80
N LEU A 72 8.35 -4.95 -6.45
CA LEU A 72 9.07 -4.24 -7.51
C LEU A 72 8.17 -3.90 -8.69
N THR A 73 7.29 -4.82 -9.11
CA THR A 73 6.32 -4.58 -10.18
C THR A 73 5.38 -3.43 -9.82
N LEU A 74 4.92 -3.37 -8.57
CA LEU A 74 4.07 -2.29 -8.08
C LEU A 74 4.83 -0.94 -8.00
N ILE A 75 6.10 -0.96 -7.60
CA ILE A 75 6.97 0.22 -7.68
C ILE A 75 7.06 0.68 -9.14
N GLU A 76 7.29 -0.21 -10.10
CA GLU A 76 7.41 0.14 -11.51
C GLU A 76 6.13 0.79 -12.06
N GLN A 77 4.96 0.36 -11.58
CA GLN A 77 3.64 0.96 -11.86
C GLN A 77 3.41 2.33 -11.19
N GLY A 78 4.32 2.77 -10.32
CA GLY A 78 4.24 4.08 -9.67
C GLY A 78 3.40 4.11 -8.39
N LYS A 79 3.17 2.94 -7.77
CA LYS A 79 2.50 2.85 -6.46
C LYS A 79 3.37 3.43 -5.35
N SER A 80 2.72 4.00 -4.33
CA SER A 80 3.39 4.44 -3.10
C SER A 80 3.76 3.26 -2.21
N VAL A 81 4.72 3.47 -1.31
CA VAL A 81 5.11 2.46 -0.30
C VAL A 81 3.88 2.03 0.51
N ASP A 82 3.03 2.97 0.91
CA ASP A 82 1.83 2.64 1.70
C ASP A 82 0.81 1.83 0.86
N GLU A 83 0.61 2.19 -0.41
CA GLU A 83 -0.24 1.40 -1.33
C GLU A 83 0.31 -0.02 -1.53
N ILE A 84 1.63 -0.17 -1.62
CA ILE A 84 2.29 -1.45 -1.82
C ILE A 84 2.16 -2.32 -0.56
N GLU A 85 2.42 -1.77 0.63
CA GLU A 85 2.24 -2.48 1.90
C GLU A 85 0.80 -2.98 2.03
N LEU A 86 -0.17 -2.12 1.72
CA LEU A 86 -1.58 -2.49 1.68
C LEU A 86 -1.90 -3.51 0.57
N ALA A 87 -1.16 -3.56 -0.54
CA ALA A 87 -1.40 -4.52 -1.60
C ALA A 87 -0.89 -5.92 -1.22
N VAL A 88 0.30 -6.01 -0.63
CA VAL A 88 0.99 -7.29 -0.35
C VAL A 88 0.70 -7.85 1.05
N GLN A 89 -0.08 -7.14 1.87
CA GLN A 89 -0.47 -7.64 3.18
C GLN A 89 -1.21 -8.99 3.06
N PRO A 90 -0.87 -9.98 3.91
CA PRO A 90 -1.57 -11.26 3.95
C PRO A 90 -3.08 -11.09 4.14
N ILE A 91 -3.87 -11.96 3.51
CA ILE A 91 -5.33 -11.83 3.47
C ILE A 91 -5.97 -11.94 4.87
N ASP A 92 -5.41 -12.77 5.75
CA ASP A 92 -5.82 -12.91 7.15
C ASP A 92 -5.66 -11.59 7.93
N GLU A 93 -4.51 -10.93 7.77
CA GLU A 93 -4.27 -9.64 8.42
C GLU A 93 -5.14 -8.53 7.82
N LYS A 94 -5.31 -8.49 6.50
CA LYS A 94 -6.23 -7.55 5.84
C LYS A 94 -7.66 -7.71 6.33
N LEU A 95 -8.14 -8.94 6.45
CA LEU A 95 -9.48 -9.23 6.94
C LEU A 95 -9.62 -8.79 8.40
N ARG A 96 -8.64 -9.12 9.26
CA ARG A 96 -8.66 -8.77 10.68
C ARG A 96 -8.68 -7.25 10.90
N LEU A 97 -7.74 -6.52 10.31
CA LEU A 97 -7.65 -5.07 10.45
C LEU A 97 -8.81 -4.36 9.74
N GLY A 98 -9.17 -4.80 8.54
CA GLY A 98 -10.23 -4.18 7.75
C GLY A 98 -11.61 -4.29 8.42
N ILE A 99 -11.94 -5.45 8.98
CA ILE A 99 -13.21 -5.64 9.70
C ILE A 99 -13.26 -4.77 10.96
N GLU A 100 -12.15 -4.67 11.70
CA GLU A 100 -12.07 -3.81 12.89
C GLU A 100 -12.28 -2.34 12.52
N GLN A 101 -11.59 -1.85 11.49
CA GLN A 101 -11.72 -0.47 11.03
C GLN A 101 -13.16 -0.13 10.60
N VAL A 102 -13.84 -1.05 9.90
CA VAL A 102 -15.26 -0.89 9.52
C VAL A 102 -16.13 -0.82 10.78
N ARG A 103 -15.90 -1.70 11.76
CA ARG A 103 -16.66 -1.72 13.02
C ARG A 103 -16.50 -0.42 13.80
N GLU A 104 -15.27 0.06 13.95
CA GLU A 104 -14.98 1.32 14.65
C GLU A 104 -15.64 2.52 13.96
N THR A 105 -15.52 2.60 12.64
CA THR A 105 -16.12 3.69 11.84
C THR A 105 -17.64 3.70 11.97
N LEU A 106 -18.29 2.54 11.86
CA LEU A 106 -19.75 2.43 12.02
C LEU A 106 -20.18 2.80 13.44
N ARG A 107 -19.43 2.38 14.46
CA ARG A 107 -19.71 2.71 15.86
C ARG A 107 -19.59 4.21 16.13
N ASP A 108 -18.56 4.86 15.61
CA ASP A 108 -18.38 6.32 15.71
C ASP A 108 -19.54 7.06 15.04
N LEU A 109 -19.91 6.68 13.80
CA LEU A 109 -21.03 7.29 13.09
C LEU A 109 -22.36 7.15 13.85
N ILE A 110 -22.67 5.95 14.35
CA ILE A 110 -23.88 5.70 15.14
C ILE A 110 -23.89 6.55 16.42
N SER A 111 -22.75 6.65 17.10
CA SER A 111 -22.63 7.45 18.32
C SER A 111 -22.86 8.93 18.03
N ARG A 112 -22.27 9.47 16.96
CA ARG A 112 -22.47 10.86 16.53
C ARG A 112 -23.92 11.15 16.12
N MET A 113 -24.59 10.20 15.48
CA MET A 113 -26.02 10.34 15.15
C MET A 113 -26.92 10.36 16.39
N ALA A 114 -26.47 9.81 17.52
CA ALA A 114 -27.19 9.92 18.79
C ALA A 114 -26.96 11.28 19.48
N GLU A 115 -25.86 11.95 19.18
CA GLU A 115 -25.49 13.26 19.74
C GLU A 115 -26.00 14.45 18.90
N VAL A 116 -26.12 14.27 17.58
CA VAL A 116 -26.48 15.32 16.62
C VAL A 116 -27.82 15.00 15.96
N ASP A 117 -28.73 15.97 15.94
CA ASP A 117 -29.99 15.83 15.20
C ASP A 117 -29.73 15.79 13.69
N VAL A 118 -29.92 14.61 13.09
CA VAL A 118 -29.73 14.38 11.66
C VAL A 118 -31.01 14.70 10.93
N HIS A 119 -31.08 15.88 10.33
CA HIS A 119 -32.25 16.30 9.57
C HIS A 119 -32.46 15.46 8.30
N ARG A 120 -33.72 15.40 7.85
CA ARG A 120 -34.19 14.53 6.75
C ARG A 120 -33.38 14.64 5.47
N ASP A 121 -32.96 15.85 5.08
CA ASP A 121 -32.24 16.05 3.82
C ASP A 121 -30.83 15.44 3.84
N LEU A 122 -30.13 15.54 4.98
CA LEU A 122 -28.83 14.90 5.15
C LEU A 122 -28.97 13.38 5.15
N ALA A 123 -29.94 12.86 5.91
CA ALA A 123 -30.23 11.43 5.94
C ALA A 123 -30.55 10.88 4.53
N SER A 124 -31.39 11.58 3.77
CA SER A 124 -31.75 11.22 2.39
C SER A 124 -30.53 11.20 1.46
N SER A 125 -29.60 12.16 1.63
CA SER A 125 -28.40 12.25 0.78
C SER A 125 -27.40 11.10 0.99
N VAL A 126 -27.37 10.51 2.19
CA VAL A 126 -26.42 9.43 2.54
C VAL A 126 -27.05 8.03 2.59
N LEU A 127 -28.37 7.93 2.42
CA LEU A 127 -29.10 6.66 2.51
C LEU A 127 -28.61 5.63 1.48
N THR A 128 -28.56 6.02 0.19
CA THR A 128 -28.10 5.11 -0.87
C THR A 128 -26.63 4.67 -0.69
N PRO A 129 -25.67 5.55 -0.35
CA PRO A 129 -24.33 5.13 0.06
C PRO A 129 -24.34 4.13 1.24
N ALA A 130 -25.16 4.35 2.26
CA ALA A 130 -25.25 3.47 3.42
C ALA A 130 -25.81 2.09 3.07
N GLU A 131 -26.83 2.01 2.21
CA GLU A 131 -27.38 0.74 1.69
C GLU A 131 -26.32 -0.07 0.93
N LYS A 132 -25.51 0.60 0.10
CA LYS A 132 -24.39 -0.05 -0.62
C LYS A 132 -23.34 -0.59 0.35
N ALA A 133 -22.99 0.17 1.38
CA ALA A 133 -22.06 -0.28 2.41
C ALA A 133 -22.60 -1.50 3.19
N ALA A 134 -23.88 -1.48 3.55
CA ALA A 134 -24.55 -2.60 4.21
C ALA A 134 -24.54 -3.87 3.34
N SER A 135 -24.84 -3.74 2.04
CA SER A 135 -24.80 -4.84 1.08
C SER A 135 -23.40 -5.45 0.97
N LEU A 136 -22.36 -4.63 0.86
CA LEU A 136 -20.97 -5.12 0.84
C LEU A 136 -20.60 -5.87 2.13
N GLY A 137 -21.02 -5.36 3.29
CA GLY A 137 -20.84 -6.03 4.58
C GLY A 137 -21.52 -7.40 4.65
N GLN A 138 -22.75 -7.50 4.14
CA GLN A 138 -23.47 -8.77 4.05
C GLN A 138 -22.79 -9.77 3.10
N THR A 139 -22.32 -9.31 1.93
CA THR A 139 -21.58 -10.15 1.00
C THR A 139 -20.28 -10.66 1.61
N LEU A 140 -19.54 -9.81 2.32
CA LEU A 140 -18.34 -10.22 3.04
C LEU A 140 -18.65 -11.28 4.09
N LEU A 141 -19.68 -11.07 4.91
CA LEU A 141 -20.12 -12.04 5.92
C LEU A 141 -20.46 -13.40 5.30
N LYS A 142 -21.22 -13.43 4.20
CA LYS A 142 -21.55 -14.67 3.49
C LYS A 142 -20.30 -15.42 3.03
N LYS A 143 -19.36 -14.73 2.38
CA LYS A 143 -18.09 -15.33 1.93
C LYS A 143 -17.26 -15.90 3.08
N LEU A 144 -17.20 -15.20 4.22
CA LEU A 144 -16.49 -15.68 5.40
C LEU A 144 -17.17 -16.91 6.01
N GLN A 145 -18.50 -16.93 6.06
CA GLN A 145 -19.26 -18.10 6.54
C GLN A 145 -19.09 -19.31 5.63
N GLU A 146 -19.07 -19.11 4.31
CA GLU A 146 -18.79 -20.16 3.32
C GLU A 146 -17.38 -20.72 3.51
N ALA A 147 -16.36 -19.86 3.63
CA ALA A 147 -14.99 -20.28 3.87
C ALA A 147 -14.82 -21.04 5.21
N ALA A 148 -15.50 -20.57 6.27
CA ALA A 148 -15.47 -21.21 7.59
C ALA A 148 -16.17 -22.59 7.59
N LYS A 149 -17.20 -22.77 6.75
CA LYS A 149 -17.91 -24.06 6.61
C LYS A 149 -17.20 -25.02 5.66
N GLY A 150 -16.43 -24.51 4.70
CA GLY A 150 -15.74 -25.28 3.65
C GLY A 150 -14.34 -25.79 4.03
N SER A 151 -13.91 -25.68 5.29
CA SER A 151 -12.61 -26.19 5.77
C SER A 151 -12.71 -27.57 6.46
N SER A 152 -13.75 -28.35 6.10
CA SER A 152 -13.99 -29.71 6.60
C SER A 152 -13.99 -30.73 5.45
N GLU A 153 -12.94 -30.74 4.63
CA GLU A 153 -12.56 -31.87 3.76
C GLU A 153 -11.05 -32.08 3.78
#